data_AF-A0A139PV94-F1
#
_entry.id   AF-A0A139PV94-F1
#
_cell.length_a   1.000
_cell.length_b   1.000
_cell.length_c   1.000
_cell.angle_alpha   90.00
_cell.angle_beta   90.00
_cell.angle_gamma   90.00
#
_symmetry.space_group_name_H-M   'P 1'
#
loop_
_entity.id
_entity.type
_entity.pdbx_description
1 polymer ?
#
loop_
_entity_poly.entity_id
_entity_poly.type
_entity_poly.pdbx_seq_one_letter_code
_entity_poly.pdbx_strand_id
1 'polypeptide(L)'
;MNGMIQDDYRIDFVKGHLRELHRAIEDGANCKGYLIWTFIDCWSWLNSYKNRYGLVELDLETQERRLKKSGHWFKELSDHNGF
;
A
#
# COMPACT_ATOMS: atom_id res chain seq x y z
N MET A 1 -3.35 22.94 1.84
CA MET A 1 -3.18 21.59 1.27
C MET A 1 -2.28 20.82 2.23
N ASN A 2 -2.77 19.77 2.89
CA ASN A 2 -2.18 19.20 4.12
C ASN A 2 -0.92 18.33 3.90
N GLY A 3 -0.14 18.54 2.83
CA GLY A 3 1.09 17.79 2.55
C GLY A 3 0.92 16.29 2.25
N MET A 4 -0.30 15.75 2.27
CA MET A 4 -0.57 14.33 2.05
C MET A 4 -0.46 13.93 0.58
N ILE A 5 0.39 12.94 0.29
CA ILE A 5 0.54 12.34 -1.04
C ILE A 5 -0.79 11.69 -1.47
N GLN A 6 -1.29 12.12 -2.65
CA GLN A 6 -2.48 11.56 -3.31
C GLN A 6 -2.06 10.44 -4.28
N ASP A 7 -1.78 9.27 -3.75
CA ASP A 7 -1.30 8.10 -4.51
C ASP A 7 -2.43 7.16 -4.94
N ASP A 8 -3.44 7.70 -5.62
CA ASP A 8 -4.59 6.93 -6.13
C ASP A 8 -4.17 5.75 -7.01
N TYR A 9 -3.10 5.91 -7.80
CA TYR A 9 -2.53 4.81 -8.61
C TYR A 9 -2.16 3.58 -7.77
N ARG A 10 -1.73 3.77 -6.51
CA ARG A 10 -1.38 2.67 -5.60
C ARG A 10 -2.64 1.98 -5.08
N ILE A 11 -3.69 2.76 -4.78
CA ILE A 11 -4.99 2.21 -4.38
C ILE A 11 -5.55 1.35 -5.51
N ASP A 12 -5.57 1.88 -6.74
CA ASP A 12 -6.08 1.16 -7.91
C ASP A 12 -5.27 -0.11 -8.20
N PHE A 13 -3.95 -0.03 -8.08
CA PHE A 13 -3.05 -1.18 -8.19
C PHE A 13 -3.42 -2.27 -7.17
N VAL A 14 -3.53 -1.93 -5.89
CA VAL A 14 -3.85 -2.90 -4.84
C VAL A 14 -5.26 -3.47 -5.02
N LYS A 15 -6.25 -2.65 -5.36
CA LYS A 15 -7.61 -3.10 -5.66
C LYS A 15 -7.65 -4.11 -6.80
N GLY A 16 -6.90 -3.86 -7.89
CA GLY A 16 -6.80 -4.79 -9.01
C GLY A 16 -6.29 -6.17 -8.57
N HIS A 17 -5.23 -6.21 -7.77
CA HIS A 17 -4.66 -7.48 -7.30
C HIS A 17 -5.55 -8.20 -6.29
N LEU A 18 -6.22 -7.47 -5.40
CA LEU A 18 -7.12 -8.06 -4.42
C LEU A 18 -8.38 -8.65 -5.07
N ARG A 19 -8.88 -8.08 -6.17
CA ARG A 19 -9.99 -8.68 -6.94
C ARG A 19 -9.61 -10.04 -7.51
N GLU A 20 -8.43 -10.15 -8.11
CA GLU A 20 -7.94 -11.42 -8.65
C GLU A 20 -7.61 -12.42 -7.53
N LEU A 21 -7.08 -11.94 -6.40
CA LEU A 21 -6.87 -12.78 -5.21
C LEU A 21 -8.20 -13.33 -4.67
N HIS A 22 -9.23 -12.50 -4.63
CA HIS A 22 -10.57 -12.90 -4.20
C HIS A 22 -11.14 -13.98 -5.11
N ARG A 23 -11.06 -13.78 -6.44
CA ARG A 23 -11.48 -14.80 -7.43
C ARG A 23 -10.76 -16.13 -7.22
N ALA A 24 -9.44 -16.10 -6.99
CA ALA A 24 -8.68 -17.32 -6.70
C ALA A 24 -9.15 -18.03 -5.41
N ILE A 25 -9.53 -17.27 -4.38
CA ILE A 25 -10.10 -17.82 -3.14
C ILE A 25 -11.47 -18.46 -3.40
N GLU A 26 -12.33 -17.81 -4.21
CA GLU A 26 -13.63 -18.36 -4.62
C GLU A 26 -13.46 -19.67 -5.42
N ASP A 27 -12.42 -19.76 -6.25
CA ASP A 27 -12.06 -20.96 -7.01
C ASP A 27 -11.40 -22.07 -6.15
N GLY A 28 -11.27 -21.85 -4.84
CA GLY A 28 -10.81 -22.85 -3.86
C GLY A 28 -9.36 -22.73 -3.42
N ALA A 29 -8.64 -21.67 -3.81
CA ALA A 29 -7.27 -21.45 -3.32
C ALA A 29 -7.25 -21.20 -1.80
N ASN A 30 -6.33 -21.86 -1.10
CA ASN A 30 -6.19 -21.73 0.35
C ASN A 30 -5.34 -20.49 0.75
N CYS A 31 -5.72 -19.30 0.30
CA CYS A 31 -5.05 -18.05 0.69
C CYS A 31 -5.53 -17.59 2.08
N LYS A 32 -4.59 -17.22 2.96
CA LYS A 32 -4.87 -16.83 4.35
C LYS A 32 -4.52 -15.38 4.70
N GLY A 33 -3.97 -14.63 3.76
CA GLY A 33 -3.60 -13.24 4.01
C GLY A 33 -2.90 -12.58 2.84
N TYR A 34 -2.83 -11.26 2.91
CA TYR A 34 -2.17 -10.39 1.94
C TYR A 34 -1.24 -9.43 2.69
N LEU A 35 0.04 -9.42 2.33
CA LEU A 35 1.01 -8.47 2.87
C LEU A 35 1.43 -7.48 1.79
N ILE A 36 1.23 -6.20 2.06
CA ILE A 36 1.66 -5.14 1.16
C ILE A 36 3.14 -4.79 1.37
N TRP A 37 3.87 -4.72 0.26
CA TRP A 37 5.21 -4.14 0.22
C TRP A 37 5.08 -2.67 -0.22
N THR A 38 5.24 -1.68 0.67
CA THR A 38 5.70 -1.72 2.07
C THR A 38 4.84 -0.89 3.00
N PHE A 39 5.08 -1.03 4.31
CA PHE A 39 4.53 -0.10 5.29
C PHE A 39 5.09 1.32 5.10
N ILE A 40 6.42 1.48 5.19
CA ILE A 40 7.13 2.75 5.01
C ILE A 40 8.02 2.71 3.77
N ASP A 41 8.23 3.85 3.12
CA ASP A 41 9.25 3.97 2.09
C ASP A 41 10.62 3.54 2.63
N CYS A 42 11.21 2.53 1.99
CA CYS A 42 12.45 1.91 2.41
C CYS A 42 13.51 1.95 1.30
N TRP A 43 14.76 1.64 1.66
CA TRP A 43 15.83 1.54 0.68
C TRP A 43 15.62 0.32 -0.22
N SER A 44 15.49 0.56 -1.53
CA SER A 44 15.13 -0.43 -2.54
C SER A 44 16.33 -0.81 -3.42
N TRP A 45 17.35 -1.46 -2.85
CA TRP A 45 18.48 -2.06 -3.58
C TRP A 45 19.08 -1.11 -4.64
N LEU A 46 19.14 -1.54 -5.90
CA LEU A 46 19.66 -0.78 -7.04
C LEU A 46 18.91 0.56 -7.27
N ASN A 47 17.66 0.65 -6.84
CA ASN A 47 16.85 1.86 -6.97
C ASN A 47 17.02 2.82 -5.79
N SER A 48 17.64 2.37 -4.69
CA SER A 48 17.73 3.13 -3.44
C SER A 48 16.37 3.75 -3.09
N TYR A 49 16.23 5.06 -3.12
CA TYR A 49 15.00 5.77 -2.79
C TYR A 49 14.34 6.47 -3.99
N LYS A 50 14.71 6.10 -5.23
CA LYS A 50 14.11 6.64 -6.45
C LYS A 50 12.63 6.25 -6.57
N ASN A 51 12.31 5.00 -6.23
CA ASN A 51 10.95 4.51 -6.20
C ASN A 51 10.46 4.43 -4.75
N ARG A 52 9.22 4.88 -4.53
CA ARG A 52 8.57 4.96 -3.23
C ARG A 52 7.39 4.01 -3.24
N TYR A 53 7.38 3.01 -2.37
CA TYR A 53 6.40 1.92 -2.34
C TYR A 53 5.48 1.96 -1.12
N GLY A 54 5.89 2.68 -0.07
CA GLY A 54 5.26 2.66 1.24
C GLY A 54 3.86 3.28 1.25
N LEU A 55 3.02 2.79 2.14
CA LEU A 55 1.80 3.46 2.59
C LEU A 55 2.11 4.71 3.43
N VAL A 56 3.30 4.76 4.01
CA VAL A 56 3.85 5.87 4.79
C VAL A 56 5.04 6.45 4.05
N GLU A 57 4.99 7.76 3.81
CA GLU A 57 6.10 8.55 3.29
C GLU A 57 7.19 8.65 4.36
N LEU A 58 8.45 8.50 3.94
CA LEU A 58 9.62 8.85 4.74
C LEU A 58 10.33 10.04 4.10
N ASP A 59 10.34 11.16 4.81
CA ASP A 59 11.20 12.29 4.48
C ASP A 59 12.64 11.96 4.85
N LEU A 60 13.55 11.97 3.87
CA LEU A 60 14.93 11.53 4.10
C LEU A 60 15.78 12.57 4.85
N GLU A 61 15.43 13.86 4.75
CA GLU A 61 16.17 14.95 5.38
C GLU A 61 15.77 15.08 6.85
N THR A 62 14.46 15.09 7.11
CA THR A 62 13.90 15.32 8.44
C THR A 62 13.61 14.04 9.21
N GLN A 63 13.58 12.88 8.54
CA GLN A 63 13.13 11.60 9.08
C GLN A 63 11.65 11.60 9.51
N GLU A 64 10.86 12.59 9.09
CA GLU A 64 9.43 12.61 9.37
C GLU A 64 8.68 11.50 8.61
N ARG A 65 7.62 10.99 9.23
CA ARG A 65 6.73 9.99 8.65
C ARG A 65 5.34 10.57 8.45
N ARG A 66 4.82 10.47 7.24
CA ARG A 66 3.48 10.99 6.90
C ARG A 66 2.67 9.90 6.21
N LEU A 67 1.44 9.68 6.68
CA LEU A 67 0.56 8.71 6.04
C LEU A 67 0.17 9.23 4.65
N LYS A 68 0.21 8.35 3.65
CA LYS A 68 -0.30 8.66 2.30
C LYS A 68 -1.80 8.36 2.24
N LYS A 69 -2.46 8.83 1.18
CA LYS A 69 -3.88 8.50 0.93
C LYS A 69 -4.11 6.99 0.92
N SER A 70 -3.22 6.24 0.27
CA SER A 70 -3.27 4.77 0.26
C SER A 70 -3.19 4.16 1.65
N GLY A 71 -2.45 4.76 2.59
CA GLY A 71 -2.39 4.30 3.99
C GLY A 71 -3.72 4.44 4.72
N HIS A 72 -4.44 5.55 4.50
CA HIS A 72 -5.79 5.71 5.03
C HIS A 72 -6.76 4.69 4.42
N TRP A 73 -6.71 4.53 3.09
CA TRP A 73 -7.53 3.55 2.39
C TRP A 73 -7.24 2.11 2.84
N PHE A 74 -5.97 1.74 3.07
CA PHE A 74 -5.60 0.40 3.52
C PHE A 74 -6.11 0.10 4.95
N LYS A 75 -6.23 1.13 5.80
CA LYS A 75 -6.91 1.01 7.09
C LYS A 75 -8.40 0.69 6.90
N GLU A 76 -9.09 1.45 6.05
CA GLU A 76 -10.51 1.19 5.76
C GLU A 76 -10.73 -0.20 5.18
N LEU A 77 -9.87 -0.64 4.25
CA LEU A 77 -9.86 -2.00 3.72
C LEU A 77 -9.80 -3.06 4.83
N SER A 78 -8.88 -2.89 5.78
CA SER A 78 -8.70 -3.82 6.90
C SER A 78 -9.89 -3.81 7.86
N ASP A 79 -10.43 -2.63 8.17
CA ASP A 79 -11.56 -2.49 9.10
C ASP A 79 -12.84 -3.12 8.54
N HIS A 80 -13.06 -3.02 7.23
CA HIS A 80 -14.23 -3.58 6.55
C HIS A 80 -14.01 -4.99 6.01
N ASN A 81 -12.78 -5.52 6.11
CA ASN A 81 -12.38 -6.79 5.51
C ASN A 81 -12.74 -6.91 4.01
N GLY A 82 -12.64 -5.79 3.27
CA GLY A 82 -13.10 -5.69 1.89
C GLY A 82 -13.22 -4.25 1.39
N PHE A 83 -13.55 -4.10 0.10
CA PHE A 83 -13.79 -2.83 -0.59
C PHE A 83 -14.72 -3.01 -1.79
#